data_AF-A0A9Q4GWC4-F1
#
_entry.id   AF-A0A9Q4GWC4-F1
#
_cell.length_a   1.000
_cell.length_b   1.000
_cell.length_c   1.000
_cell.angle_alpha   90.00
_cell.angle_beta   90.00
_cell.angle_gamma   90.00
#
_symmetry.space_group_name_H-M   'P 1'
#
loop_
_entity.id
_entity.type
_entity.pdbx_description
1 polymer ?
#
loop_
_entity_poly.entity_id
_entity_poly.type
_entity_poly.pdbx_seq_one_letter_code
_entity_poly.pdbx_strand_id
1 'polypeptide(L)' 'MSNDNSSFGLMRIGLATADEIRNWSFGEVKKPETINYRTLKPEKDGLFCEKIFGPTRDWECYCGKYKRVRFKGIICER' A
#
# COMPACT_ATOMS: atom_id res chain seq x y z
N MET A 1 1.74 -2.23 -23.53
CA MET A 1 1.32 -0.82 -23.60
C MET A 1 2.08 0.00 -22.56
N SER A 2 3.30 0.41 -22.88
CA SER A 2 3.96 1.55 -22.22
C SER A 2 3.43 2.79 -22.94
N ASN A 3 2.50 3.50 -22.29
CA ASN A 3 1.77 4.61 -22.89
C ASN A 3 2.28 5.96 -22.35
N ASP A 4 3.59 6.09 -22.17
CA ASP A 4 4.20 7.35 -21.75
C ASP A 4 4.61 8.14 -23.00
N ASN A 5 3.61 8.67 -23.71
CA ASN A 5 3.82 9.81 -24.58
C ASN A 5 4.14 11.00 -23.67
N SER A 6 5.42 11.30 -23.52
CA SER A 6 5.99 12.33 -22.64
C SER A 6 5.46 13.74 -22.95
N SER A 7 4.25 14.05 -22.48
CA SER A 7 3.64 15.37 -22.56
C SER A 7 3.58 16.01 -21.17
N PHE A 8 4.72 16.07 -20.48
CA PHE A 8 4.86 16.89 -19.29
C PHE A 8 5.30 18.29 -19.73
N GLY A 9 4.36 19.25 -19.78
CA GLY A 9 4.64 20.60 -20.27
C GLY A 9 5.48 21.45 -19.30
N LEU A 10 5.10 21.48 -18.02
CA LEU A 10 5.80 22.23 -16.97
C LEU A 10 5.69 21.47 -15.64
N MET A 11 6.76 21.50 -14.84
CA MET A 11 6.81 20.92 -13.49
C MET A 11 6.65 22.02 -12.44
N ARG A 12 5.74 21.83 -11.49
CA ARG A 12 5.49 22.77 -10.38
C ARG A 12 5.92 22.14 -9.06
N ILE A 13 6.59 22.94 -8.22
CA ILE A 13 6.89 22.61 -6.83
C ILE A 13 6.15 23.58 -5.91
N GLY A 14 5.73 23.10 -4.75
CA GLY A 14 5.01 23.88 -3.74
C GLY A 14 5.03 23.18 -2.39
N LEU A 15 4.62 23.90 -1.35
CA LEU A 15 4.43 23.30 -0.03
C LEU A 15 3.17 22.44 -0.04
N ALA A 16 3.30 21.22 0.49
CA ALA A 16 2.17 20.34 0.72
C ALA A 16 1.46 20.71 2.03
N THR A 17 0.15 20.87 1.97
CA THR A 17 -0.73 21.03 3.12
C THR A 17 -0.97 19.69 3.81
N ALA A 18 -1.43 19.73 5.07
CA ALA A 18 -1.76 18.51 5.80
C ALA A 18 -2.85 17.68 5.11
N ASP A 19 -3.80 18.32 4.42
CA ASP A 19 -4.87 17.62 3.69
C ASP A 19 -4.37 16.98 2.41
N GLU A 20 -3.43 17.60 1.69
CA GLU A 20 -2.76 16.98 0.55
C GLU A 20 -1.99 15.73 0.97
N ILE A 21 -1.26 15.78 2.09
CA ILE A 21 -0.52 14.64 2.63
C ILE A 21 -1.49 13.49 2.99
N ARG A 22 -2.64 13.80 3.58
CA ARG A 22 -3.67 12.80 3.90
C ARG A 22 -4.30 12.20 2.63
N ASN A 23 -4.52 13.01 1.60
CA ASN A 23 -5.09 12.56 0.33
C ASN A 23 -4.15 11.62 -0.43
N TRP A 24 -2.84 11.75 -0.28
CA TRP A 24 -1.86 10.82 -0.85
C TRP A 24 -1.74 9.52 -0.06
N SER A 25 -2.12 9.55 1.22
CA SER A 25 -1.97 8.41 2.11
C SER A 25 -3.07 7.37 1.89
N PHE A 26 -2.68 6.11 1.94
CA PHE A 26 -3.60 4.95 1.89
C PHE A 26 -3.95 4.44 3.30
N GLY A 27 -3.39 5.05 4.35
CA GLY A 27 -3.65 4.69 5.75
C GLY A 27 -2.63 5.25 6.72
N GLU A 28 -2.95 5.17 8.02
CA GLU A 28 -2.10 5.69 9.10
C GLU A 28 -1.25 4.58 9.72
N VAL A 29 0.06 4.81 9.82
CA VAL A 29 0.97 3.93 10.59
C VAL A 29 0.91 4.33 12.05
N LYS A 30 0.46 3.43 12.91
CA LYS A 30 0.25 3.69 14.34
C LYS A 30 1.33 3.10 15.23
N LYS A 31 2.05 2.09 14.74
CA LYS A 31 3.04 1.38 15.53
C LYS A 31 4.40 1.36 14.86
N PRO A 32 5.50 1.33 15.64
CA PRO A 32 6.85 1.34 15.10
C PRO A 32 7.32 -0.04 14.60
N GLU A 33 6.57 -1.12 14.85
CA GLU A 33 7.02 -2.45 14.44
C GLU A 33 7.04 -2.61 12.92
N THR A 34 7.93 -3.50 12.46
CA THR A 34 8.21 -3.72 11.04
C THR A 34 7.63 -5.05 10.58
N ILE A 35 8.36 -6.14 10.85
CA ILE A 35 8.01 -7.50 10.49
C ILE A 35 8.16 -8.40 11.70
N ASN A 36 7.36 -9.46 11.72
CA ASN A 36 7.47 -10.50 12.72
C ASN A 36 8.74 -11.34 12.48
N TYR A 37 9.58 -11.50 13.50
CA TYR A 37 10.85 -12.23 13.38
C TYR A 37 10.70 -13.73 13.05
N ARG A 38 9.56 -14.35 13.37
CA ARG A 38 9.34 -15.79 13.11
C ARG A 38 8.68 -16.03 11.77
N THR A 39 7.60 -15.31 11.51
CA THR A 39 6.75 -15.55 10.33
C THR A 39 7.21 -14.74 9.12
N LEU A 40 8.07 -13.75 9.33
CA LEU A 40 8.50 -12.76 8.33
C LEU A 40 7.33 -11.99 7.71
N LYS A 41 6.16 -12.03 8.36
CA LYS A 41 4.98 -11.28 7.95
C LYS A 41 5.03 -9.86 8.52
N PRO A 42 4.60 -8.84 7.77
CA PRO A 42 4.48 -7.49 8.30
C PRO A 42 3.55 -7.39 9.50
N GLU A 43 3.86 -6.49 10.43
CA GLU A 43 2.99 -6.24 11.57
C GLU A 43 1.82 -5.32 11.20
N LYS A 44 0.65 -5.55 11.80
CA LYS A 44 -0.55 -4.77 11.53
C LYS A 44 -0.41 -3.36 12.11
N ASP A 45 -0.74 -2.36 11.29
CA ASP A 45 -0.57 -0.93 11.56
C ASP A 45 0.89 -0.49 11.79
N GLY A 46 1.85 -1.36 11.41
CA GLY A 46 3.28 -1.09 11.43
C GLY A 46 3.80 -0.46 10.13
N LEU A 47 5.11 -0.24 10.08
CA LEU A 47 5.79 0.45 8.96
C LEU A 47 5.65 -0.27 7.61
N PHE A 48 5.40 -1.58 7.60
CA PHE A 48 5.22 -2.38 6.38
C PHE A 48 3.82 -2.96 6.25
N CYS A 49 2.81 -2.35 6.89
CA CYS A 49 1.47 -2.91 6.93
C CYS A 49 0.86 -3.09 5.53
N GLU A 50 0.51 -4.34 5.20
CA GLU A 50 -0.05 -4.68 3.88
C GLU A 50 -1.41 -4.01 3.59
N LYS A 51 -2.12 -3.58 4.63
CA LYS A 51 -3.38 -2.84 4.47
C LYS A 51 -3.14 -1.42 3.92
N ILE A 52 -2.02 -0.81 4.27
CA ILE A 52 -1.67 0.57 3.89
C ILE A 52 -0.92 0.55 2.55
N PHE A 53 0.12 -0.29 2.47
CA PHE A 53 1.05 -0.27 1.33
C PHE A 53 0.74 -1.31 0.25
N GLY A 54 -0.20 -2.22 0.52
CA GLY A 54 -0.56 -3.31 -0.37
C GLY A 54 0.09 -4.66 -0.01
N PRO A 55 -0.34 -5.75 -0.66
CA PRO A 55 0.10 -7.10 -0.32
C PRO A 55 1.57 -7.35 -0.68
N THR A 56 2.30 -8.12 0.15
CA THR A 56 3.70 -8.50 -0.12
C THR A 56 3.82 -9.47 -1.30
N ARG A 57 2.73 -10.20 -1.61
CA ARG A 57 2.69 -11.22 -2.66
C ARG A 57 1.52 -10.95 -3.59
N ASP A 58 1.73 -11.24 -4.87
CA ASP A 58 0.72 -11.06 -5.90
C ASP A 58 -0.56 -11.83 -5.56
N TRP A 59 -1.68 -11.10 -5.50
CA TRP A 59 -3.02 -11.66 -5.32
C TRP A 59 -3.19 -12.50 -4.04
N GLU A 60 -2.43 -12.22 -2.97
CA GLU A 60 -2.54 -12.88 -1.67
C GLU A 60 -2.74 -11.84 -0.56
N CYS A 61 -3.82 -11.97 0.21
CA CYS A 61 -4.05 -11.10 1.38
C CYS A 61 -3.31 -11.60 2.63
N TYR A 62 -3.05 -10.70 3.58
CA TYR A 62 -2.34 -10.98 4.84
C TYR A 62 -2.76 -12.25 5.59
N CYS A 63 -4.07 -12.42 5.80
CA CYS A 63 -4.63 -13.55 6.52
C CYS A 63 -4.62 -14.86 5.71
N GLY A 64 -4.36 -14.79 4.40
CA GLY A 64 -4.33 -15.92 3.48
C GLY A 64 -5.70 -16.44 3.03
N LYS A 65 -6.82 -15.77 3.35
CA LYS A 65 -8.17 -16.16 2.90
C LYS A 65 -8.32 -16.04 1.37
N TYR A 66 -7.92 -14.90 0.83
CA TYR A 66 -7.96 -14.62 -0.60
C TYR A 66 -6.56 -14.85 -1.20
N LYS A 67 -6.46 -15.85 -2.07
CA LYS A 67 -5.23 -16.20 -2.79
C LYS A 67 -5.55 -16.46 -4.27
N ARG A 68 -4.62 -16.07 -5.16
CA ARG A 68 -4.67 -16.23 -6.63
C ARG A 68 -5.48 -15.14 -7.34
N VAL A 69 -5.20 -14.99 -8.63
CA VAL A 69 -5.73 -13.94 -9.53
C VAL A 69 -7.26 -13.85 -9.57
N ARG A 70 -7.99 -14.94 -9.30
CA ARG A 70 -9.47 -14.94 -9.32
C ARG A 70 -10.13 -13.98 -8.32
N PHE A 71 -9.42 -13.58 -7.27
CA PHE A 71 -9.90 -12.62 -6.27
C PHE A 71 -9.35 -11.20 -6.50
N LYS A 72 -8.89 -10.90 -7.72
CA LYS A 72 -8.41 -9.59 -8.12
C LYS A 72 -9.43 -8.50 -7.79
N GLY A 73 -8.98 -7.48 -7.05
CA GLY A 73 -9.79 -6.31 -6.66
C GLY A 73 -10.68 -6.51 -5.43
N ILE A 74 -10.70 -7.70 -4.81
CA ILE A 74 -11.46 -7.92 -3.57
C ILE A 74 -10.64 -7.43 -2.38
N ILE A 75 -11.25 -6.57 -1.56
CA ILE A 75 -10.70 -6.12 -0.28
C ILE A 75 -11.05 -7.17 0.78
N CYS A 76 -10.02 -7.70 1.45
CA CYS A 76 -10.18 -8.66 2.54
C CYS A 76 -10.91 -8.03 3.73
N GLU A 77 -11.90 -8.73 4.30
CA GLU A 77 -12.62 -8.25 5.49
C GLU A 77 -11.85 -8.43 6.81
N ARG A 78 -10.74 -9.17 6.76
CA ARG A 78 -9.94 -9.59 7.92
C ARG A 78 -8.60 -8.87 8.01
#